data_AF-A0A822FW38-F1
#
_entry.id   AF-A0A822FW38-F1
#
_cell.length_a   1.000
_cell.length_b   1.000
_cell.length_c   1.000
_cell.angle_alpha   90.00
_cell.angle_beta   90.00
_cell.angle_gamma   90.00
#
_symmetry.space_group_name_H-M   'P 1'
#
loop_
_entity.id
_entity.type
_entity.pdbx_description
1 polymer ?
#
loop_
_entity_poly.entity_id
_entity_poly.type
_entity_poly.pdbx_seq_one_letter_code
_entity_poly.pdbx_strand_id
1 'polypeptide(L)' 'TVADEIIKKPTYFRGSQDDVHDWLDKLEQRFTMANWNDEQKLRYIL' A
#
# COMPACT_ATOMS: atom_id res chain seq x y z
N THR A 1 -10.05 -2.48 -12.95
CA THR A 1 -10.83 -2.61 -11.69
C THR A 1 -10.28 -1.62 -10.68
N VAL A 2 -10.99 -1.34 -9.58
CA VAL A 2 -10.52 -0.40 -8.52
C VAL A 2 -9.14 -0.79 -7.99
N ALA A 3 -8.87 -2.09 -7.87
CA ALA A 3 -7.55 -2.61 -7.50
C ALA A 3 -6.43 -2.15 -8.46
N ASP A 4 -6.69 -2.15 -9.78
CA ASP A 4 -5.73 -1.71 -10.81
C ASP A 4 -5.36 -0.22 -10.69
N GLU A 5 -6.32 0.61 -10.28
CA GLU A 5 -6.11 2.05 -10.09
C GLU A 5 -5.32 2.37 -8.80
N ILE A 6 -5.54 1.58 -7.75
CA ILE A 6 -4.81 1.69 -6.47
C ILE A 6 -3.33 1.32 -6.64
N ILE A 7 -3.04 0.33 -7.48
CA ILE A 7 -1.67 -0.13 -7.79
C ILE A 7 -0.90 0.93 -8.60
N LYS A 8 -1.57 1.62 -9.53
CA LYS A 8 -0.94 2.63 -10.40
C LYS A 8 -0.43 3.88 -9.68
N LYS A 9 -0.88 4.13 -8.45
CA LYS A 9 -0.38 5.24 -7.60
C LYS A 9 0.36 4.67 -6.40
N PRO A 10 1.64 4.30 -6.55
CA PRO A 10 2.43 3.78 -5.46
C PRO A 10 2.47 4.76 -4.28
N THR A 11 2.22 4.23 -3.08
CA THR A 11 2.29 5.01 -1.83
C THR A 11 3.70 4.91 -1.29
N TYR A 12 4.58 5.80 -1.72
CA TYR A 12 5.96 5.81 -1.24
C TYR A 12 6.06 6.42 0.15
N PHE A 13 6.79 5.77 1.05
CA PHE A 13 7.20 6.35 2.32
C PHE A 13 8.41 7.26 2.10
N ARG A 14 8.29 8.54 2.43
CA ARG A 14 9.32 9.57 2.26
C ARG A 14 10.20 9.76 3.50
N GLY A 15 10.19 8.80 4.41
CA GLY A 15 10.98 8.86 5.64
C GLY A 15 10.43 9.89 6.62
N SER A 16 11.27 10.81 7.10
CA SER A 16 10.92 11.78 8.15
C SER A 16 9.83 12.80 7.77
N GLN A 17 9.42 12.83 6.51
CA GLN A 17 8.34 13.71 6.04
C GLN A 17 6.95 13.09 6.20
N ASP A 18 6.87 11.77 6.43
CA ASP A 18 5.61 11.04 6.57
C ASP A 18 5.49 10.47 7.99
N ASP A 19 4.27 10.45 8.51
CA ASP A 19 3.95 9.68 9.71
C ASP A 19 3.91 8.19 9.33
N VAL A 20 4.76 7.39 9.98
CA VAL A 20 4.89 5.96 9.68
C VAL A 20 3.59 5.19 9.96
N HIS A 21 2.82 5.59 10.97
CA HIS A 21 1.58 4.90 11.34
C HIS A 21 0.47 5.22 10.33
N ASP A 22 0.31 6.49 9.95
CA ASP A 22 -0.66 6.89 8.93
C ASP A 22 -0.33 6.28 7.55
N TRP A 23 0.97 6.19 7.21
CA TRP A 23 1.41 5.52 5.99
C TRP A 23 1.08 4.03 6.00
N LEU A 24 1.33 3.32 7.11
CA LEU A 24 1.00 1.90 7.27
C LEU A 24 -0.52 1.66 7.19
N ASP A 25 -1.34 2.50 7.82
CA ASP A 25 -2.80 2.38 7.77
C ASP A 25 -3.34 2.55 6.35
N LYS A 26 -2.83 3.56 5.61
CA LYS A 26 -3.18 3.77 4.21
C LYS A 26 -2.74 2.60 3.32
N LEU A 27 -1.61 1.98 3.64
CA LEU A 27 -1.10 0.82 2.90
C LEU A 27 -1.98 -0.42 3.13
N GLU A 28 -2.36 -0.71 4.37
CA GLU A 28 -3.20 -1.86 4.69
C GLU A 28 -4.64 -1.70 4.17
N GLN A 29 -5.19 -0.48 4.18
CA GLN A 29 -6.47 -0.19 3.53
C GLN A 29 -6.46 -0.54 2.05
N ARG A 30 -5.38 -0.19 1.34
CA ARG A 30 -5.22 -0.50 -0.08
C ARG A 30 -5.13 -1.99 -0.35
N PHE A 31 -4.37 -2.72 0.46
CA PHE A 31 -4.28 -4.17 0.33
C PHE A 31 -5.63 -4.86 0.59
N THR A 32 -6.38 -4.37 1.58
CA THR A 32 -7.73 -4.84 1.89
C THR A 32 -8.69 -4.58 0.72
N MET A 33 -8.70 -3.36 0.17
CA MET A 33 -9.54 -3.02 -0.99
C MET A 33 -9.19 -3.82 -2.25
N ALA A 34 -7.92 -4.17 -2.41
CA ALA A 34 -7.44 -4.97 -3.53
C ALA A 34 -7.59 -6.48 -3.29
N ASN A 35 -8.05 -6.90 -2.11
CA ASN A 35 -8.16 -8.29 -1.66
C ASN A 35 -6.84 -9.07 -1.84
N TRP A 36 -5.73 -8.44 -1.47
CA TRP A 36 -4.39 -8.99 -1.64
C TRP A 36 -4.03 -9.98 -0.54
N ASN A 37 -3.38 -11.07 -0.95
CA ASN A 37 -2.76 -12.02 -0.03
C ASN A 37 -1.34 -11.57 0.39
N ASP A 38 -0.77 -12.23 1.40
CA ASP A 38 0.54 -11.85 1.95
C ASP A 38 1.67 -11.91 0.93
N GLU A 39 1.64 -12.84 -0.04
CA GLU A 39 2.64 -12.92 -1.12
C GLU A 39 2.60 -11.66 -2.01
N GLN A 40 1.40 -11.20 -2.35
CA GLN A 40 1.19 -9.99 -3.15
C GLN A 40 1.61 -8.74 -2.37
N LYS A 41 1.29 -8.68 -1.07
CA LYS A 41 1.73 -7.59 -0.18
C LYS A 41 3.26 -7.51 -0.13
N LEU A 42 3.94 -8.65 0.06
CA LEU A 42 5.40 -8.73 0.12
C LEU A 42 6.07 -8.27 -1.19
N ARG A 43 5.55 -8.70 -2.35
CA ARG A 43 6.06 -8.27 -3.66
C ARG A 43 5.90 -6.78 -3.95
N TYR A 44 4.99 -6.10 -3.27
CA TYR A 44 4.79 -4.66 -3.45
C TYR A 44 5.75 -3.82 -2.60
N ILE A 45 6.15 -4.34 -1.44
CA ILE A 45 7.03 -3.64 -0.50
C ILE A 45 8.52 -3.85 -0.85
N LEU A 46 8.87 -5.02 -1.41
CA LEU A 46 10.23 -5.38 -1.87
C LEU A 46 10.56 -4.76 -3.25
#